data_AF-A0AAD6VV02-F1
#
_entry.id   AF-A0AAD6VV02-F1
#
_cell.length_a   1.000
_cell.length_b   1.000
_cell.length_c   1.000
_cell.angle_alpha   90.00
_cell.angle_beta   90.00
_cell.angle_gamma   90.00
#
_symmetry.space_group_name_H-M   'P 1'
#
loop_
_entity.id
_entity.type
_entity.pdbx_description
1 polymer ?
#
loop_
_entity_poly.entity_id
_entity_poly.type
_entity_poly.pdbx_seq_one_letter_code
_entity_poly.pdbx_strand_id
1 'polypeptide(L)'
;EWYPYPSKTMLLLDVCDNLPRLPVSESLMRIIIWILKQCGASDVPSLDALRKMQKTLRSQCGVPTISCTSIQGKNFCINDPRAIIRMECANPDIRSQLHLYPEVNTDGSVSEIWHGAKLCNELSPDLLTPMFDAGHGTHYYVNEIAQLVDSRFVIPVRWIKVDGAMHVDVHAVELNNETDIFRVSAALLAFNLLDLEFNNRIPEWSDAAIANGYKDRMPNPLRSIAKGDPFYTIFIDYFSDDVSGNRSKSWNKHWNAYMTNRSLPRNLLQNEFYVHFVSTSQHASIPEQFKEFQKLIKLVRL
;
A
#
# COMPACT_ATOMS: atom_id res chain seq x y z
N GLU A 1 -13.79 16.36 18.51
CA GLU A 1 -13.38 17.29 17.45
C GLU A 1 -11.87 17.27 17.20
N TRP A 2 -11.03 17.38 18.24
CA TRP A 2 -9.56 17.41 18.07
C TRP A 2 -8.85 16.09 18.35
N TYR A 3 -9.58 14.98 18.53
CA TYR A 3 -8.95 13.67 18.77
C TYR A 3 -7.95 13.35 17.64
N PRO A 4 -6.75 12.83 17.94
CA PRO A 4 -6.26 12.32 19.23
C PRO A 4 -5.72 13.37 20.21
N TYR A 5 -5.75 14.65 19.87
CA TYR A 5 -5.24 15.72 20.73
C TYR A 5 -6.21 16.07 21.87
N PRO A 6 -5.69 16.37 23.07
CA PRO A 6 -6.51 16.74 24.23
C PRO A 6 -7.13 18.15 24.10
N SER A 7 -6.55 19.04 23.31
CA SER A 7 -7.04 20.40 23.09
C SER A 7 -6.65 20.93 21.72
N LYS A 8 -7.37 21.95 21.24
CA LYS A 8 -7.03 22.68 20.00
C LYS A 8 -5.65 23.32 20.08
N THR A 9 -5.30 23.91 21.23
CA THR A 9 -3.98 24.52 21.47
C THR A 9 -2.85 23.51 21.34
N MET A 10 -3.04 22.29 21.85
CA MET A 10 -2.06 21.20 21.71
C MET A 10 -1.86 20.81 20.24
N LEU A 11 -2.95 20.64 19.48
CA LEU A 11 -2.89 20.35 18.05
C LEU A 11 -2.12 21.44 17.28
N LEU A 12 -2.45 22.71 17.49
CA LEU A 12 -1.82 23.81 16.75
C LEU A 12 -0.33 23.95 17.05
N LEU A 13 0.08 23.74 18.31
CA LEU A 13 1.49 23.72 18.68
C LEU A 13 2.23 22.55 18.04
N ASP A 14 1.61 21.37 17.99
CA ASP A 14 2.21 20.20 17.34
C ASP A 14 2.38 20.41 15.82
N VAL A 15 1.35 20.96 15.15
CA VAL A 15 1.44 21.33 13.74
C VAL A 15 2.57 22.33 13.52
N CYS A 16 2.65 23.37 14.35
CA CYS A 16 3.69 24.39 14.26
C CYS A 16 5.10 23.80 14.40
N ASP A 17 5.30 22.85 15.31
CA ASP A 17 6.58 22.19 15.57
C ASP A 17 7.02 21.26 14.43
N ASN A 18 6.08 20.69 13.68
CA ASN A 18 6.33 19.69 12.64
C ASN A 18 6.13 20.24 11.21
N LEU A 19 6.15 21.57 11.01
CA LEU A 19 6.11 22.15 9.66
C LEU A 19 7.38 21.77 8.88
N PRO A 20 7.28 21.07 7.72
CA PRO A 20 8.44 20.47 7.04
C PRO A 20 9.57 21.44 6.69
N ARG A 21 9.24 22.70 6.40
CA ARG A 21 10.18 23.73 5.93
C ARG A 21 10.43 24.84 6.95
N LEU A 22 9.88 24.72 8.15
CA LEU A 22 10.01 25.71 9.22
C LEU A 22 10.36 25.02 10.53
N PRO A 23 11.59 24.47 10.65
CA PRO A 23 11.99 23.77 11.86
C PRO A 23 11.98 24.73 13.05
N VAL A 24 11.19 24.40 14.06
CA VAL A 24 11.10 25.17 15.30
C VAL A 24 12.07 24.56 16.31
N SER A 25 13.02 25.38 16.79
CA SER A 25 13.93 24.95 17.86
C SER A 25 13.17 24.83 19.18
N GLU A 26 13.68 24.01 20.10
CA GLU A 26 13.10 23.89 21.43
C GLU A 26 13.03 25.24 22.16
N SER A 27 14.08 26.07 22.03
CA SER A 27 14.12 27.42 22.59
C SER A 27 13.05 28.33 22.00
N LEU A 28 12.83 28.28 20.69
CA LEU A 28 11.79 29.07 20.03
C LEU A 28 10.39 28.58 20.46
N MET A 29 10.19 27.27 20.54
CA MET A 29 8.92 26.71 21.02
C MET A 29 8.62 27.12 22.47
N ARG A 30 9.64 27.18 23.35
CA ARG A 30 9.49 27.70 24.72
C ARG A 30 9.01 29.15 24.71
N ILE A 31 9.54 29.99 23.83
CA ILE A 31 9.11 31.39 23.66
C ILE A 31 7.66 31.45 23.17
N ILE A 32 7.28 30.67 22.16
CA ILE A 32 5.91 30.62 21.63
C ILE A 32 4.92 30.23 22.74
N ILE A 33 5.20 29.16 23.48
CA ILE A 33 4.38 28.71 24.61
C ILE A 33 4.28 29.80 25.68
N TRP A 34 5.38 30.50 25.99
CA TRP A 34 5.38 31.59 26.96
C TRP A 34 4.50 32.76 26.50
N ILE A 35 4.62 33.18 25.24
CA ILE A 35 3.79 34.26 24.67
C ILE A 35 2.30 33.89 24.77
N LEU A 36 1.91 32.67 24.38
CA LEU A 36 0.52 32.21 24.45
C LEU A 36 -0.04 32.28 25.88
N LYS A 37 0.77 31.94 26.88
CA LYS A 37 0.39 32.07 28.29
C LYS A 37 0.20 33.54 28.71
N GLN A 38 1.08 34.44 28.28
CA GLN A 38 0.95 35.87 28.60
C GLN A 38 -0.26 36.51 27.90
N CYS A 39 -0.63 36.03 26.71
CA CYS A 39 -1.80 36.48 25.98
C CYS A 39 -3.12 35.88 26.50
N GLY A 40 -3.09 35.04 27.56
CA GLY A 40 -4.29 34.47 28.15
C GLY A 40 -4.96 33.36 27.33
N ALA A 41 -4.22 32.69 26.43
CA ALA A 41 -4.76 31.54 25.70
C ALA A 41 -5.10 30.38 26.64
N SER A 42 -6.19 29.66 26.37
CA SER A 42 -6.60 28.50 27.16
C SER A 42 -5.81 27.24 26.80
N ASP A 43 -5.69 26.32 27.75
CA ASP A 43 -5.14 24.97 27.57
C ASP A 43 -3.71 24.92 26.99
N VAL A 44 -2.90 25.95 27.27
CA VAL A 44 -1.51 26.02 26.78
C VAL A 44 -0.64 25.01 27.55
N PRO A 45 -0.10 23.97 26.89
CA PRO A 45 0.69 22.93 27.56
C PRO A 45 2.05 23.48 28.03
N SER A 46 2.70 22.75 28.94
CA SER A 46 4.15 22.88 29.08
C SER A 46 4.85 22.26 27.87
N LEU A 47 6.10 22.66 27.61
CA LEU A 47 6.88 22.02 26.55
C LEU A 47 7.04 20.51 26.78
N ASP A 48 7.23 20.09 28.02
CA ASP A 48 7.36 18.68 28.37
C ASP A 48 6.05 17.91 28.09
N ALA A 49 4.90 18.52 28.35
CA ALA A 49 3.60 17.94 28.00
C ALA A 49 3.42 17.82 26.49
N LEU A 50 3.83 18.83 25.71
CA LEU A 50 3.85 18.77 24.24
C LEU A 50 4.74 17.62 23.75
N ARG A 51 5.98 17.53 24.23
CA ARG A 51 6.94 16.47 23.85
C ARG A 51 6.46 15.07 24.26
N LYS A 52 5.83 14.94 25.43
CA LYS A 52 5.22 13.68 25.88
C LYS A 52 4.08 13.26 24.97
N MET A 53 3.18 14.19 24.64
CA MET A 53 2.05 13.97 23.73
C MET A 53 2.56 13.54 22.34
N GLN A 54 3.53 14.27 21.77
CA GLN A 54 4.18 13.93 20.50
C GLN A 54 4.78 12.52 20.50
N LYS A 55 5.46 12.13 21.59
CA LYS A 55 6.01 10.78 21.73
C LYS A 55 4.91 9.72 21.72
N THR A 56 3.79 9.96 22.41
CA THR A 56 2.62 9.08 22.39
C THR A 56 2.03 8.99 20.98
N LEU A 57 1.84 10.11 20.28
CA LEU A 57 1.33 10.10 18.90
C LEU A 57 2.25 9.33 17.95
N ARG A 58 3.56 9.60 17.97
CA ARG A 58 4.53 8.89 17.14
C ARG A 58 4.52 7.39 17.37
N SER A 59 4.24 6.94 18.59
CA SER A 59 4.12 5.50 18.89
C SER A 59 2.86 4.85 18.31
N GLN A 60 1.81 5.64 18.07
CA GLN A 60 0.51 5.16 17.57
C GLN A 60 0.39 5.28 16.05
N CYS A 61 0.76 6.44 15.49
CA CYS A 61 0.55 6.80 14.09
C CYS A 61 1.81 7.34 13.39
N GLY A 62 3.00 7.13 13.97
CA GLY A 62 4.27 7.50 13.34
C GLY A 62 4.81 6.42 12.40
N VAL A 63 5.68 6.84 11.48
CA VAL A 63 6.54 5.93 10.72
C VAL A 63 7.79 5.64 11.56
N PRO A 64 8.01 4.38 11.99
CA PRO A 64 9.18 4.04 12.78
C PRO A 64 10.44 4.07 11.92
N THR A 65 11.53 4.55 12.51
CA THR A 65 12.87 4.49 11.93
C THR A 65 13.60 3.26 12.47
N ILE A 66 14.04 2.39 11.57
CA ILE A 66 14.70 1.11 11.85
C ILE A 66 16.20 1.30 11.65
N SER A 67 16.99 0.95 12.66
CA SER A 67 18.45 0.89 12.52
C SER A 67 18.85 -0.36 11.76
N CYS A 68 19.70 -0.19 10.75
CA CYS A 68 20.17 -1.24 9.87
C CYS A 68 21.70 -1.26 9.82
N THR A 69 22.25 -2.45 9.64
CA THR A 69 23.68 -2.65 9.37
C THR A 69 23.80 -3.37 8.02
N SER A 70 24.52 -2.76 7.07
CA SER A 70 24.74 -3.36 5.76
C SER A 70 25.55 -4.66 5.87
N ILE A 71 25.57 -5.45 4.80
CA ILE A 71 26.42 -6.66 4.69
C ILE A 71 27.90 -6.32 4.93
N GLN A 72 28.32 -5.08 4.64
CA GLN A 72 29.69 -4.59 4.84
C GLN A 72 29.90 -3.96 6.24
N GLY A 73 28.94 -4.09 7.17
CA GLY A 73 29.07 -3.58 8.54
C GLY A 73 28.78 -2.08 8.68
N LYS A 74 28.20 -1.43 7.68
CA LYS A 74 27.93 0.02 7.73
C LYS A 74 26.58 0.28 8.35
N ASN A 75 26.53 1.15 9.35
CA ASN A 75 25.30 1.49 10.05
C ASN A 75 24.58 2.66 9.36
N PHE A 76 23.27 2.52 9.22
CA PHE A 76 22.37 3.54 8.70
C PHE A 76 20.94 3.27 9.19
N CYS A 77 19.99 4.12 8.83
CA CYS A 77 18.61 4.01 9.28
C CYS A 77 17.64 4.05 8.09
N ILE A 78 16.60 3.23 8.14
CA ILE A 78 15.51 3.21 7.17
C ILE A 78 14.19 3.53 7.88
N ASN A 79 13.41 4.47 7.35
CA ASN A 79 12.01 4.63 7.70
C ASN A 79 11.20 3.45 7.14
N ASP A 80 10.40 2.81 7.99
CA ASP A 80 9.69 1.56 7.63
C ASP A 80 8.72 1.78 6.46
N PRO A 81 9.00 1.23 5.27
CA PRO A 81 8.14 1.41 4.10
C PRO A 81 6.74 0.82 4.28
N ARG A 82 6.61 -0.21 5.12
CA ARG A 82 5.31 -0.83 5.42
C ARG A 82 4.43 0.12 6.21
N ALA A 83 5.03 0.83 7.17
CA ALA A 83 4.32 1.82 7.96
C ALA A 83 3.91 3.02 7.10
N ILE A 84 4.75 3.43 6.15
CA ILE A 84 4.41 4.48 5.17
C ILE A 84 3.15 4.09 4.38
N ILE A 85 3.15 2.93 3.74
CA ILE A 85 1.99 2.44 2.97
C ILE A 85 0.76 2.27 3.86
N ARG A 86 0.92 1.76 5.10
CA ARG A 86 -0.17 1.66 6.06
C ARG A 86 -0.80 3.02 6.36
N MET A 87 0.01 4.07 6.54
CA MET A 87 -0.49 5.42 6.79
C MET A 87 -1.19 6.02 5.56
N GLU A 88 -0.69 5.75 4.36
CA GLU A 88 -1.37 6.14 3.12
C GLU A 88 -2.74 5.46 2.98
N CYS A 89 -2.81 4.15 3.22
CA CYS A 89 -4.07 3.40 3.18
C CYS A 89 -5.06 3.84 4.26
N ALA A 90 -4.57 4.28 5.43
CA ALA A 90 -5.40 4.77 6.53
C ALA A 90 -5.88 6.21 6.33
N ASN A 91 -5.24 6.99 5.45
CA ASN A 91 -5.66 8.35 5.14
C ASN A 91 -6.84 8.34 4.15
N PRO A 92 -8.03 8.84 4.51
CA PRO A 92 -9.22 8.79 3.64
C PRO A 92 -9.02 9.49 2.28
N ASP A 93 -8.32 10.62 2.27
CA ASP A 93 -8.10 11.41 1.04
C ASP A 93 -7.21 10.63 0.07
N ILE A 94 -6.13 10.04 0.59
CA ILE A 94 -5.20 9.21 -0.20
C ILE A 94 -5.88 7.91 -0.61
N ARG A 95 -6.59 7.24 0.32
CA ARG A 95 -7.24 5.95 0.09
C ARG A 95 -8.23 6.00 -1.07
N SER A 96 -8.96 7.10 -1.20
CA SER A 96 -9.93 7.33 -2.29
C SER A 96 -9.27 7.45 -3.68
N GLN A 97 -7.98 7.79 -3.71
CA GLN A 97 -7.20 7.98 -4.93
C GLN A 97 -6.41 6.72 -5.32
N LEU A 98 -6.33 5.70 -4.43
CA LEU A 98 -5.57 4.48 -4.71
C LEU A 98 -6.24 3.63 -5.79
N HIS A 99 -5.48 3.40 -6.86
CA HIS A 99 -5.79 2.49 -7.93
C HIS A 99 -5.09 1.14 -7.75
N LEU A 100 -5.88 0.11 -7.44
CA LEU A 100 -5.38 -1.19 -6.95
C LEU A 100 -5.42 -2.30 -8.01
N TYR A 101 -5.92 -2.01 -9.20
CA TYR A 101 -6.10 -2.96 -10.28
C TYR A 101 -5.48 -2.43 -11.58
N PRO A 102 -5.00 -3.29 -12.49
CA PRO A 102 -4.74 -2.88 -13.86
C PRO A 102 -6.02 -2.37 -14.53
N GLU A 103 -5.89 -1.48 -15.51
CA GLU A 103 -7.03 -0.95 -16.26
C GLU A 103 -6.68 -0.82 -17.73
N VAL A 104 -7.62 -1.19 -18.59
CA VAL A 104 -7.52 -1.04 -20.04
C VAL A 104 -8.56 -0.04 -20.48
N ASN A 105 -8.11 1.01 -21.16
CA ASN A 105 -8.99 1.94 -21.84
C ASN A 105 -9.24 1.43 -23.26
N THR A 106 -10.50 1.34 -23.67
CA THR A 106 -10.87 0.84 -25.01
C THR A 106 -10.43 1.77 -26.13
N ASP A 107 -10.18 3.04 -25.83
CA ASP A 107 -9.60 4.03 -26.75
C ASP A 107 -8.08 3.85 -26.96
N GLY A 108 -7.44 2.96 -26.20
CA GLY A 108 -6.00 2.69 -26.25
C GLY A 108 -5.14 3.74 -25.54
N SER A 109 -5.74 4.67 -24.78
CA SER A 109 -5.01 5.70 -24.06
C SER A 109 -4.22 5.15 -22.88
N VAL A 110 -2.97 5.59 -22.74
CA VAL A 110 -2.07 5.19 -21.64
C VAL A 110 -1.53 6.45 -20.96
N SER A 111 -2.23 6.90 -19.92
CA SER A 111 -1.83 8.04 -19.07
C SER A 111 -1.19 7.62 -17.74
N GLU A 112 -1.60 6.48 -17.18
CA GLU A 112 -1.26 6.03 -15.84
C GLU A 112 -0.47 4.72 -15.86
N ILE A 113 0.19 4.39 -14.75
CA ILE A 113 1.05 3.19 -14.65
C ILE A 113 0.23 1.92 -14.87
N TRP A 114 -0.97 1.86 -14.29
CA TRP A 114 -1.88 0.71 -14.38
C TRP A 114 -2.51 0.51 -15.77
N HIS A 115 -2.40 1.49 -16.68
CA HIS A 115 -2.75 1.34 -18.10
C HIS A 115 -1.67 0.62 -18.91
N GLY A 116 -0.47 0.44 -18.35
CA GLY A 116 0.64 -0.18 -19.06
C GLY A 116 0.39 -1.66 -19.38
N ALA A 117 0.76 -2.07 -20.60
CA ALA A 117 0.69 -3.46 -21.06
C ALA A 117 1.42 -4.43 -20.10
N LYS A 118 2.48 -3.95 -19.45
CA LYS A 118 3.21 -4.69 -18.43
C LYS A 118 2.32 -5.18 -17.29
N LEU A 119 1.43 -4.33 -16.77
CA LEU A 119 0.51 -4.71 -15.68
C LEU A 119 -0.74 -5.43 -16.19
N CYS A 120 -1.25 -5.02 -17.35
CA CYS A 120 -2.48 -5.60 -17.90
C CYS A 120 -2.30 -7.02 -18.45
N ASN A 121 -1.14 -7.30 -19.06
CA ASN A 121 -0.94 -8.51 -19.88
C ASN A 121 0.30 -9.32 -19.47
N GLU A 122 1.44 -8.67 -19.23
CA GLU A 122 2.75 -9.35 -19.12
C GLU A 122 3.07 -9.87 -17.71
N LEU A 123 2.64 -9.16 -16.66
CA LEU A 123 2.97 -9.53 -15.29
C LEU A 123 2.20 -10.78 -14.87
N SER A 124 2.88 -11.70 -14.18
CA SER A 124 2.23 -12.87 -13.58
C SER A 124 1.05 -12.44 -12.71
N PRO A 125 -0.14 -13.08 -12.83
CA PRO A 125 -1.28 -12.80 -11.97
C PRO A 125 -0.97 -12.91 -10.47
N ASP A 126 0.01 -13.75 -10.08
CA ASP A 126 0.44 -13.90 -8.68
C ASP A 126 1.08 -12.64 -8.08
N LEU A 127 1.51 -11.70 -8.94
CA LEU A 127 2.07 -10.41 -8.53
C LEU A 127 1.06 -9.27 -8.60
N LEU A 128 -0.18 -9.54 -9.01
CA LEU A 128 -1.27 -8.56 -9.07
C LEU A 128 -2.15 -8.66 -7.82
N THR A 129 -3.13 -7.79 -7.71
CA THR A 129 -4.14 -7.88 -6.65
C THR A 129 -4.90 -9.21 -6.78
N PRO A 130 -4.87 -10.09 -5.75
CA PRO A 130 -5.33 -11.47 -5.88
C PRO A 130 -6.84 -11.62 -5.71
N MET A 131 -7.57 -10.56 -5.38
CA MET A 131 -9.00 -10.64 -5.15
C MET A 131 -9.76 -9.38 -5.59
N PHE A 132 -11.04 -9.55 -5.84
CA PHE A 132 -12.01 -8.48 -5.94
C PHE A 132 -12.88 -8.44 -4.70
N ASP A 133 -12.94 -7.28 -4.06
CA ASP A 133 -13.87 -6.97 -2.99
C ASP A 133 -15.18 -6.45 -3.61
N ALA A 134 -16.21 -7.31 -3.63
CA ALA A 134 -17.53 -6.97 -4.15
C ALA A 134 -18.39 -6.21 -3.12
N GLY A 135 -17.83 -5.86 -1.96
CA GLY A 135 -18.54 -5.25 -0.85
C GLY A 135 -19.25 -6.28 0.03
N HIS A 136 -19.77 -5.81 1.17
CA HIS A 136 -20.52 -6.62 2.14
C HIS A 136 -19.79 -7.89 2.65
N GLY A 137 -18.46 -7.91 2.58
CA GLY A 137 -17.63 -9.07 2.96
C GLY A 137 -17.55 -10.16 1.89
N THR A 138 -18.05 -9.92 0.68
CA THR A 138 -18.00 -10.87 -0.43
C THR A 138 -16.72 -10.67 -1.24
N HIS A 139 -15.77 -11.61 -1.10
CA HIS A 139 -14.49 -11.56 -1.79
C HIS A 139 -14.35 -12.69 -2.81
N TYR A 140 -13.97 -12.33 -4.04
CA TYR A 140 -13.65 -13.28 -5.10
C TYR A 140 -12.13 -13.34 -5.28
N TYR A 141 -11.50 -14.47 -4.94
CA TYR A 141 -10.06 -14.64 -5.14
C TYR A 141 -9.76 -15.26 -6.50
N VAL A 142 -8.58 -14.94 -7.03
CA VAL A 142 -7.99 -15.70 -8.13
C VAL A 142 -7.73 -17.13 -7.70
N ASN A 143 -7.82 -18.05 -8.66
CA ASN A 143 -7.65 -19.49 -8.47
C ASN A 143 -8.65 -20.12 -7.49
N GLU A 144 -9.82 -19.50 -7.30
CA GLU A 144 -10.97 -20.10 -6.60
C GLU A 144 -12.16 -20.27 -7.53
N ILE A 145 -13.00 -21.27 -7.29
CA ILE A 145 -14.22 -21.44 -8.06
C ILE A 145 -15.22 -20.31 -7.74
N ALA A 146 -15.86 -19.80 -8.79
CA ALA A 146 -16.96 -18.86 -8.70
C ALA A 146 -18.07 -19.28 -9.66
N GLN A 147 -19.30 -18.87 -9.36
CA GLN A 147 -20.45 -19.09 -10.23
C GLN A 147 -20.93 -17.78 -10.82
N LEU A 148 -21.20 -17.78 -12.13
CA LEU A 148 -21.85 -16.69 -12.83
C LEU A 148 -23.37 -16.72 -12.64
N VAL A 149 -24.04 -15.59 -12.91
CA VAL A 149 -25.51 -15.46 -12.86
C VAL A 149 -26.24 -16.43 -13.79
N ASP A 150 -25.60 -16.89 -14.87
CA ASP A 150 -26.12 -17.90 -15.80
C ASP A 150 -25.84 -19.34 -15.35
N SER A 151 -25.41 -19.52 -14.10
CA SER A 151 -25.08 -20.80 -13.45
C SER A 151 -23.80 -21.48 -13.93
N ARG A 152 -23.04 -20.91 -14.88
CA ARG A 152 -21.73 -21.46 -15.28
C ARG A 152 -20.70 -21.27 -14.17
N PHE A 153 -19.82 -22.25 -14.01
CA PHE A 153 -18.70 -22.18 -13.08
C PHE A 153 -17.44 -21.70 -13.81
N VAL A 154 -16.71 -20.82 -13.14
CA VAL A 154 -15.50 -20.19 -13.66
C VAL A 154 -14.42 -20.11 -12.58
N ILE A 155 -13.17 -20.02 -12.99
CA ILE A 155 -12.03 -19.77 -12.09
C ILE A 155 -11.39 -18.42 -12.49
N PRO A 156 -11.53 -17.37 -11.66
CA PRO A 156 -10.81 -16.11 -11.84
C PRO A 156 -9.30 -16.29 -11.92
N VAL A 157 -8.69 -15.63 -12.90
CA VAL A 157 -7.23 -15.62 -13.13
C VAL A 157 -6.66 -14.25 -12.86
N ARG A 158 -7.29 -13.19 -13.40
CA ARG A 158 -6.79 -11.82 -13.31
C ARG A 158 -7.93 -10.83 -13.23
N TRP A 159 -7.89 -9.95 -12.21
CA TRP A 159 -8.79 -8.82 -12.07
C TRP A 159 -8.28 -7.63 -12.87
N ILE A 160 -9.17 -6.97 -13.60
CA ILE A 160 -8.83 -5.86 -14.48
C ILE A 160 -10.02 -4.93 -14.66
N LYS A 161 -9.79 -3.62 -14.70
CA LYS A 161 -10.83 -2.68 -15.11
C LYS A 161 -10.83 -2.48 -16.62
N VAL A 162 -12.01 -2.30 -17.19
CA VAL A 162 -12.20 -1.89 -18.58
C VAL A 162 -13.06 -0.64 -18.53
N ASP A 163 -12.50 0.50 -18.95
CA ASP A 163 -13.13 1.83 -18.87
C ASP A 163 -13.79 2.10 -17.50
N GLY A 164 -13.03 1.88 -16.41
CA GLY A 164 -13.50 2.03 -15.03
C GLY A 164 -14.34 0.87 -14.46
N ALA A 165 -14.92 0.00 -15.29
CA ALA A 165 -15.77 -1.11 -14.84
C ALA A 165 -14.95 -2.38 -14.53
N MET A 166 -15.24 -3.03 -13.41
CA MET A 166 -14.51 -4.23 -12.99
C MET A 166 -14.84 -5.44 -13.86
N HIS A 167 -13.81 -6.11 -14.34
CA HIS A 167 -13.83 -7.33 -15.13
C HIS A 167 -12.84 -8.34 -14.58
N VAL A 168 -12.97 -9.57 -15.05
CA VAL A 168 -12.08 -10.66 -14.68
C VAL A 168 -11.84 -11.59 -15.86
N ASP A 169 -10.58 -11.94 -16.05
CA ASP A 169 -10.17 -13.00 -16.96
C ASP A 169 -10.38 -14.34 -16.24
N VAL A 170 -11.09 -15.27 -16.86
CA VAL A 170 -11.50 -16.53 -16.24
C VAL A 170 -11.19 -17.73 -17.12
N HIS A 171 -10.94 -18.87 -16.49
CA HIS A 171 -11.10 -20.18 -17.12
C HIS A 171 -12.55 -20.66 -16.95
N ALA A 172 -13.17 -21.14 -18.03
CA ALA A 172 -14.41 -21.90 -17.90
C ALA A 172 -14.11 -23.27 -17.27
N VAL A 173 -14.93 -23.65 -16.31
CA VAL A 173 -14.92 -25.01 -15.75
C VAL A 173 -15.73 -25.90 -16.68
N GLU A 174 -15.14 -26.25 -17.84
CA GLU A 174 -15.69 -27.28 -18.72
C GLU A 174 -14.96 -28.60 -18.48
N LEU A 175 -15.73 -29.67 -18.30
CA LEU A 175 -15.21 -31.03 -18.22
C LEU A 175 -14.53 -31.37 -19.56
N ASN A 176 -13.19 -31.40 -19.58
CA ASN A 176 -12.32 -32.07 -20.56
C ASN A 176 -11.61 -31.26 -21.66
N ASN A 177 -11.40 -29.94 -21.57
CA ASN A 177 -10.41 -29.28 -22.44
C ASN A 177 -9.75 -28.08 -21.76
N GLU A 178 -8.50 -27.79 -22.14
CA GLU A 178 -7.82 -26.53 -21.80
C GLU A 178 -8.66 -25.38 -22.37
N THR A 179 -9.42 -24.70 -21.51
CA THR A 179 -10.32 -23.63 -21.93
C THR A 179 -9.53 -22.34 -22.16
N ASP A 180 -9.79 -21.72 -23.31
CA ASP A 180 -9.34 -20.37 -23.62
C ASP A 180 -9.75 -19.41 -22.50
N ILE A 181 -8.82 -18.55 -22.08
CA ILE A 181 -9.12 -17.49 -21.12
C ILE A 181 -10.02 -16.47 -21.81
N PHE A 182 -11.18 -16.19 -21.22
CA PHE A 182 -12.07 -15.13 -21.69
C PHE A 182 -12.40 -14.17 -20.55
N ARG A 183 -12.80 -12.95 -20.93
CA ARG A 183 -13.11 -11.88 -19.99
C ARG A 183 -14.60 -11.80 -19.72
N VAL A 184 -14.97 -11.67 -18.45
CA VAL A 184 -16.35 -11.43 -18.01
C VAL A 184 -16.43 -10.18 -17.14
N SER A 185 -17.58 -9.52 -17.16
CA SER A 185 -17.86 -8.44 -16.21
C SER A 185 -18.00 -9.02 -14.81
N ALA A 186 -17.39 -8.37 -13.82
CA ALA A 186 -17.51 -8.79 -12.42
C ALA A 186 -18.95 -8.69 -11.89
N ALA A 187 -19.81 -7.88 -12.53
CA ALA A 187 -21.24 -7.80 -12.21
C ALA A 187 -22.02 -9.09 -12.53
N LEU A 188 -21.44 -10.00 -13.34
CA LEU A 188 -22.04 -11.30 -13.65
C LEU A 188 -21.65 -12.37 -12.64
N LEU A 189 -20.82 -12.08 -11.64
CA LEU A 189 -20.46 -13.01 -10.58
C LEU A 189 -21.60 -13.07 -9.55
N ALA A 190 -22.10 -14.29 -9.29
CA ALA A 190 -23.22 -14.54 -8.40
C ALA A 190 -22.78 -15.09 -7.03
N PHE A 191 -21.86 -16.07 -7.03
CA PHE A 191 -21.41 -16.73 -5.80
C PHE A 191 -19.90 -16.98 -5.83
N ASN A 192 -19.21 -16.65 -4.74
CA ASN A 192 -17.82 -17.02 -4.54
C ASN A 192 -17.72 -18.45 -3.95
N LEU A 193 -16.49 -18.95 -3.75
CA LEU A 193 -16.25 -20.27 -3.16
C LEU A 193 -16.99 -20.47 -1.82
N LEU A 194 -16.93 -19.51 -0.90
CA LEU A 194 -17.55 -19.64 0.43
C LEU A 194 -19.07 -19.67 0.35
N ASP A 195 -19.66 -18.88 -0.55
CA ASP A 195 -21.10 -18.91 -0.81
C ASP A 195 -21.53 -20.28 -1.39
N LEU A 196 -20.72 -20.84 -2.29
CA LEU A 196 -20.96 -22.16 -2.87
C LEU A 196 -20.84 -23.27 -1.83
N GLU A 197 -19.87 -23.20 -0.92
CA GLU A 197 -19.73 -24.10 0.23
C GLU A 197 -20.96 -24.03 1.13
N PHE A 198 -21.36 -22.82 1.53
CA PHE A 198 -22.49 -22.60 2.42
C PHE A 198 -23.80 -23.16 1.84
N ASN A 199 -23.99 -23.02 0.52
CA ASN A 199 -25.18 -23.49 -0.18
C ASN A 199 -25.10 -24.94 -0.67
N ASN A 200 -23.99 -25.66 -0.42
CA ASN A 200 -23.72 -27.00 -0.96
C ASN A 200 -23.86 -27.08 -2.50
N ARG A 201 -23.31 -26.08 -3.21
CA ARG A 201 -23.37 -25.94 -4.67
C ARG A 201 -22.03 -26.14 -5.38
N ILE A 202 -21.02 -26.67 -4.68
CA ILE A 202 -19.75 -27.00 -5.32
C ILE A 202 -19.97 -28.14 -6.32
N PRO A 203 -19.59 -27.97 -7.60
CA PRO A 203 -19.72 -29.02 -8.60
C PRO A 203 -18.75 -30.18 -8.34
N GLU A 204 -19.05 -31.35 -8.88
CA GLU A 204 -18.09 -32.45 -8.89
C GLU A 204 -16.89 -32.10 -9.78
N TRP A 205 -15.69 -32.29 -9.23
CA TRP A 205 -14.43 -32.01 -9.93
C TRP A 205 -14.13 -33.13 -10.93
N SER A 206 -13.72 -32.76 -12.14
CA SER A 206 -13.23 -33.74 -13.12
C SER A 206 -11.90 -34.36 -12.68
N ASP A 207 -11.59 -35.57 -13.16
CA ASP A 207 -10.29 -36.21 -12.89
C ASP A 207 -9.11 -35.34 -13.31
N ALA A 208 -9.25 -34.60 -14.43
CA ALA A 208 -8.26 -33.63 -14.89
C ALA A 208 -8.09 -32.46 -13.92
N ALA A 209 -9.18 -31.94 -13.34
CA ALA A 209 -9.12 -30.84 -12.38
C ALA A 209 -8.50 -31.28 -11.05
N ILE A 210 -8.76 -32.53 -10.64
CA ILE A 210 -8.13 -33.16 -9.47
C ILE A 210 -6.63 -33.38 -9.72
N ALA A 211 -6.25 -33.94 -10.87
CA ALA A 211 -4.85 -34.17 -11.24
C ALA A 211 -4.04 -32.87 -11.31
N ASN A 212 -4.66 -31.77 -11.76
CA ASN A 212 -4.06 -30.45 -11.72
C ASN A 212 -4.03 -29.82 -10.30
N GLY A 213 -4.63 -30.46 -9.28
CA GLY A 213 -4.61 -29.97 -7.91
C GLY A 213 -5.40 -28.66 -7.72
N TYR A 214 -6.44 -28.40 -8.51
CA TYR A 214 -7.28 -27.21 -8.31
C TYR A 214 -8.01 -27.27 -6.95
N LYS A 215 -8.54 -28.44 -6.61
CA LYS A 215 -9.22 -28.68 -5.33
C LYS A 215 -8.31 -28.40 -4.13
N ASP A 216 -7.05 -28.84 -4.18
CA ASP A 216 -6.10 -28.70 -3.06
C ASP A 216 -5.60 -27.27 -2.87
N ARG A 217 -5.81 -26.40 -3.87
CA ARG A 217 -5.42 -24.97 -3.85
C ARG A 217 -6.54 -24.05 -3.39
N MET A 218 -7.73 -24.60 -3.10
CA MET A 218 -8.90 -23.88 -2.62
C MET A 218 -9.22 -24.29 -1.17
N PRO A 219 -9.50 -23.33 -0.26
CA PRO A 219 -9.47 -21.89 -0.46
C PRO A 219 -8.05 -21.36 -0.72
N ASN A 220 -7.97 -20.21 -1.40
CA ASN A 220 -6.72 -19.52 -1.68
C ASN A 220 -5.97 -19.27 -0.36
N PRO A 221 -4.68 -19.66 -0.25
CA PRO A 221 -3.91 -19.53 0.99
C PRO A 221 -3.89 -18.11 1.55
N LEU A 222 -4.02 -17.08 0.70
CA LEU A 222 -4.06 -15.68 1.12
C LEU A 222 -5.28 -15.34 1.99
N ARG A 223 -6.39 -16.09 1.91
CA ARG A 223 -7.55 -15.89 2.82
C ARG A 223 -7.17 -16.07 4.29
N SER A 224 -6.27 -17.01 4.58
CA SER A 224 -5.79 -17.25 5.96
C SER A 224 -4.99 -16.07 6.53
N ILE A 225 -4.29 -15.34 5.66
CA ILE A 225 -3.54 -14.13 6.00
C ILE A 225 -4.52 -12.97 6.16
N ALA A 226 -5.43 -12.81 5.19
CA ALA A 226 -6.39 -11.72 5.11
C ALA A 226 -7.45 -11.76 6.22
N LYS A 227 -7.81 -12.93 6.74
CA LYS A 227 -8.80 -13.12 7.82
C LYS A 227 -10.15 -12.42 7.57
N GLY A 228 -10.56 -12.35 6.32
CA GLY A 228 -11.80 -11.70 5.91
C GLY A 228 -11.66 -10.22 5.55
N ASP A 229 -10.47 -9.63 5.67
CA ASP A 229 -10.17 -8.29 5.16
C ASP A 229 -9.81 -8.32 3.66
N PRO A 230 -9.98 -7.22 2.93
CA PRO A 230 -9.53 -7.13 1.55
C PRO A 230 -8.01 -7.23 1.42
N PHE A 231 -7.54 -7.99 0.43
CA PHE A 231 -6.12 -8.21 0.16
C PHE A 231 -5.71 -7.58 -1.18
N TYR A 232 -4.77 -6.63 -1.14
CA TYR A 232 -4.35 -5.85 -2.30
C TYR A 232 -2.84 -5.93 -2.54
N THR A 233 -2.46 -5.78 -3.81
CA THR A 233 -1.05 -5.58 -4.17
C THR A 233 -0.79 -4.11 -4.46
N ILE A 234 0.21 -3.54 -3.78
CA ILE A 234 0.65 -2.16 -3.98
C ILE A 234 2.05 -2.18 -4.59
N PHE A 235 2.19 -1.48 -5.72
CA PHE A 235 3.48 -1.32 -6.36
C PHE A 235 4.19 -0.08 -5.79
N ILE A 236 5.46 -0.25 -5.45
CA ILE A 236 6.28 0.83 -4.89
C ILE A 236 7.42 1.13 -5.85
N ASP A 237 7.62 2.41 -6.12
CA ASP A 237 8.84 2.90 -6.73
C ASP A 237 9.84 3.22 -5.65
N TYR A 238 10.97 2.53 -5.65
CA TYR A 238 12.14 2.89 -4.88
C TYR A 238 13.15 3.55 -5.81
N PHE A 239 13.58 4.75 -5.46
CA PHE A 239 14.61 5.46 -6.20
C PHE A 239 15.61 6.09 -5.24
N SER A 240 16.80 6.36 -5.74
CA SER A 240 17.88 6.90 -4.93
C SER A 240 18.70 7.86 -5.76
N ASP A 241 19.29 8.83 -5.08
CA ASP A 241 20.08 9.88 -5.71
C ASP A 241 21.23 10.29 -4.78
N ASP A 242 22.32 10.80 -5.36
CA ASP A 242 23.35 11.46 -4.58
C ASP A 242 23.11 12.95 -4.44
N VAL A 243 22.93 13.37 -3.19
CA VAL A 243 22.86 14.78 -2.86
C VAL A 243 24.11 15.20 -2.10
N SER A 244 24.52 16.45 -2.30
CA SER A 244 25.54 17.08 -1.45
C SER A 244 24.88 18.11 -0.55
N GLY A 245 25.24 18.08 0.73
CA GLY A 245 24.83 19.12 1.66
C GLY A 245 25.63 20.39 1.39
N ASN A 246 25.01 21.42 0.82
CA ASN A 246 25.69 22.69 0.56
C ASN A 246 25.78 23.53 1.85
N ARG A 247 26.70 23.16 2.76
CA ARG A 247 27.04 23.97 3.95
C ARG A 247 28.50 24.40 4.02
N SER A 248 29.38 23.91 3.14
CA SER A 248 30.76 24.39 2.99
C SER A 248 31.37 23.92 1.66
N LYS A 249 32.57 24.42 1.30
CA LYS A 249 33.32 24.05 0.08
C LYS A 249 33.81 22.59 0.02
N SER A 250 33.37 21.72 0.95
CA SER A 250 33.73 20.31 0.97
C SER A 250 32.54 19.47 0.51
N TRP A 251 32.76 18.61 -0.48
CA TRP A 251 31.75 17.71 -1.02
C TRP A 251 31.46 16.57 -0.04
N ASN A 252 30.44 16.76 0.81
CA ASN A 252 29.91 15.70 1.66
C ASN A 252 28.76 15.00 0.94
N LYS A 253 29.08 13.87 0.30
CA LYS A 253 28.14 13.05 -0.47
C LYS A 253 27.22 12.28 0.46
N HIS A 254 25.91 12.40 0.24
CA HIS A 254 24.87 11.59 0.87
C HIS A 254 24.13 10.79 -0.19
N TRP A 255 24.02 9.49 0.04
CA TRP A 255 23.17 8.61 -0.75
C TRP A 255 21.78 8.59 -0.13
N ASN A 256 20.85 9.29 -0.76
CA ASN A 256 19.47 9.35 -0.30
C ASN A 256 18.62 8.33 -1.05
N ALA A 257 17.66 7.77 -0.34
CA ALA A 257 16.66 6.87 -0.86
C ALA A 257 15.27 7.39 -0.56
N TYR A 258 14.39 7.28 -1.54
CA TYR A 258 13.00 7.70 -1.48
C TYR A 258 12.10 6.61 -2.05
N MET A 259 10.82 6.70 -1.72
CA MET A 259 9.80 5.86 -2.34
C MET A 259 8.53 6.62 -2.69
N THR A 260 7.82 6.14 -3.69
CA THR A 260 6.47 6.58 -4.05
C THR A 260 5.56 5.38 -4.26
N ASN A 261 4.26 5.56 -4.05
CA ASN A 261 3.24 4.52 -4.22
C ASN A 261 2.64 4.59 -5.64
N ARG A 262 2.94 3.62 -6.49
CA ARG A 262 2.49 3.57 -7.89
C ARG A 262 0.99 3.34 -8.06
N SER A 263 0.28 3.00 -6.98
CA SER A 263 -1.19 2.99 -6.99
C SER A 263 -1.79 4.38 -6.99
N LEU A 264 -1.00 5.46 -6.91
CA LEU A 264 -1.51 6.83 -6.99
C LEU A 264 -1.43 7.41 -8.42
N PRO A 265 -2.39 8.27 -8.80
CA PRO A 265 -2.35 9.04 -10.04
C PRO A 265 -1.02 9.79 -10.25
N ARG A 266 -0.54 9.79 -11.49
CA ARG A 266 0.76 10.38 -11.86
C ARG A 266 0.90 11.85 -11.45
N ASN A 267 -0.17 12.63 -11.56
CA ASN A 267 -0.15 14.05 -11.16
C ASN A 267 0.15 14.24 -9.67
N LEU A 268 -0.22 13.28 -8.82
CA LEU A 268 0.05 13.31 -7.38
C LEU A 268 1.48 12.92 -7.06
N LEU A 269 2.05 11.97 -7.81
CA LEU A 269 3.43 11.49 -7.62
C LEU A 269 4.49 12.59 -7.78
N GLN A 270 4.14 13.73 -8.39
CA GLN A 270 5.02 14.89 -8.52
C GLN A 270 4.94 15.85 -7.32
N ASN A 271 3.97 15.69 -6.42
CA ASN A 271 3.84 16.51 -5.23
C ASN A 271 4.70 15.94 -4.10
N GLU A 272 5.41 16.81 -3.38
CA GLU A 272 6.29 16.45 -2.26
C GLU A 272 5.59 15.59 -1.20
N PHE A 273 4.29 15.81 -0.99
CA PHE A 273 3.48 15.05 -0.04
C PHE A 273 3.46 13.54 -0.30
N TYR A 274 3.58 13.10 -1.56
CA TYR A 274 3.53 11.68 -1.93
C TYR A 274 4.93 11.08 -2.18
N VAL A 275 5.99 11.86 -1.97
CA VAL A 275 7.38 11.40 -2.07
C VAL A 275 7.93 11.17 -0.67
N HIS A 276 8.14 9.90 -0.31
CA HIS A 276 8.52 9.54 1.04
C HIS A 276 10.02 9.33 1.17
N PHE A 277 10.62 10.00 2.15
CA PHE A 277 12.01 9.76 2.51
C PHE A 277 12.18 8.41 3.21
N VAL A 278 13.03 7.56 2.64
CA VAL A 278 13.28 6.20 3.14
C VAL A 278 14.56 6.17 3.98
N SER A 279 15.68 6.67 3.45
CA SER A 279 16.98 6.53 4.11
C SER A 279 17.99 7.54 3.57
N THR A 280 19.02 7.82 4.37
CA THR A 280 20.22 8.55 3.93
C THR A 280 21.46 7.92 4.57
N SER A 281 22.56 7.86 3.81
CA SER A 281 23.86 7.48 4.38
C SER A 281 25.01 8.09 3.61
N GLN A 282 26.06 8.48 4.32
CA GLN A 282 27.35 8.86 3.72
C GLN A 282 28.22 7.63 3.44
N HIS A 283 27.90 6.48 4.03
CA HIS A 283 28.76 5.30 4.04
C HIS A 283 28.11 4.12 3.32
N ALA A 284 26.82 3.86 3.58
CA ALA A 284 26.07 2.82 2.89
C ALA A 284 25.68 3.29 1.50
N SER A 285 26.15 2.57 0.49
CA SER A 285 25.81 2.80 -0.92
C SER A 285 24.34 2.53 -1.21
N ILE A 286 23.85 3.02 -2.35
CA ILE A 286 22.47 2.81 -2.79
C ILE A 286 22.07 1.31 -2.79
N PRO A 287 22.87 0.38 -3.35
CA PRO A 287 22.51 -1.05 -3.33
C PRO A 287 22.48 -1.65 -1.91
N GLU A 288 23.34 -1.18 -1.00
CA GLU A 288 23.33 -1.62 0.41
C GLU A 288 22.04 -1.19 1.10
N GLN A 289 21.62 0.07 0.90
CA GLN A 289 20.35 0.58 1.43
C GLN A 289 19.16 -0.16 0.82
N PHE A 290 19.16 -0.36 -0.50
CA PHE A 290 18.09 -1.08 -1.20
C PHE A 290 17.96 -2.55 -0.74
N LYS A 291 19.08 -3.21 -0.42
CA LYS A 291 19.05 -4.59 0.07
C LYS A 291 18.29 -4.70 1.40
N GLU A 292 18.52 -3.79 2.33
CA GLU A 292 17.81 -3.77 3.61
C GLU A 292 16.34 -3.38 3.43
N PHE A 293 16.04 -2.40 2.56
CA PHE A 293 14.67 -2.06 2.16
C PHE A 293 13.93 -3.29 1.60
N GLN A 294 14.56 -4.04 0.70
CA GLN A 294 13.98 -5.24 0.11
C GLN A 294 13.69 -6.32 1.18
N LYS A 295 14.57 -6.49 2.18
CA LYS A 295 14.33 -7.44 3.28
C LYS A 295 13.08 -7.06 4.07
N LEU A 296 12.93 -5.77 4.41
CA LEU A 296 11.78 -5.28 5.17
C LEU A 296 10.44 -5.60 4.46
N ILE A 297 10.41 -5.47 3.13
CA ILE A 297 9.21 -5.75 2.33
C ILE A 297 8.99 -7.26 2.12
N LYS A 298 10.05 -8.04 1.87
CA LYS A 298 9.92 -9.49 1.66
C LYS A 298 9.50 -10.26 2.91
N LEU A 299 9.80 -9.74 4.09
CA LEU A 299 9.54 -10.40 5.37
C LEU A 299 8.06 -10.46 5.76
N VAL A 300 7.15 -9.78 5.03
CA VAL A 300 5.74 -9.72 5.41
C VAL A 300 4.83 -9.75 4.18
N ARG A 301 4.07 -10.83 4.01
CA ARG A 301 2.76 -10.73 3.35
C ARG A 301 1.83 -10.13 4.40
N LEU A 302 1.59 -8.83 4.31
CA LEU A 302 0.69 -8.10 5.22
C LEU A 302 -0.76 -8.54 4.98
#